data_AF-C5BR60-F1
#
_entry.id   AF-C5BR60-F1
#
_cell.length_a   1.000
_cell.length_b   1.000
_cell.length_c   1.000
_cell.angle_alpha   90.00
_cell.angle_beta   90.00
_cell.angle_gamma   90.00
#
_symmetry.space_group_name_H-M   'P 1'
#
loop_
_entity.id
_entity.type
_entity.pdbx_description
1 polymer ?
#
loop_
_entity_poly.entity_id
_entity_poly.type
_entity_poly.pdbx_seq_one_letter_code
_entity_poly.pdbx_strand_id
1 'polypeptide(L)'
;MLISNLYLIAAAELAALLIGVCVFLLVQNRSLSKLVKRLRERLAELIDDLRHAHAHSKAAEESAADGTYIKHLDRHIALTKKHHKSLEPGPEIVLDLDPDAPSPRRVAALRYMLLLAEKEACGTEKTNWKVLERKYEQLLAFNTTYGSPSGAESDSSEIDTLREELVAAKKRINNLERFRALYFDLEDKWENSRDTAEQQFNELAELTAELEGASGAEALLKGYQKNYLELGRLIENGVDGASLMGERRTDSNASEVSHLRAVAADQHRIINELQRKLQEAKTVEQTQQIVNDLQGQLQKQIRFVQESETCIQLLEDELNTANKENEQLKSRLSQVPNLKLQMKELRDKNNEYEIKLHTLQVDNHRLNARKPPATGANGEEVQRLKKEISDLETKYAELEEKFLDLKI
;
A
#
# COMPACT_ATOMS: atom_id res chain seq x y z
N MET A 1 -75.73 -18.56 2.47
CA MET A 1 -75.68 -17.69 3.67
C MET A 1 -74.36 -17.79 4.44
N LEU A 2 -73.75 -18.98 4.62
CA LEU A 2 -72.46 -19.13 5.34
C LEU A 2 -71.27 -18.42 4.68
N ILE A 3 -71.22 -18.40 3.33
CA ILE A 3 -70.13 -17.78 2.56
C ILE A 3 -70.09 -16.25 2.76
N SER A 4 -71.26 -15.60 2.83
CA SER A 4 -71.36 -14.15 3.06
C SER A 4 -70.86 -13.72 4.44
N ASN A 5 -71.03 -14.57 5.46
CA ASN A 5 -70.52 -14.30 6.80
C ASN A 5 -68.99 -14.43 6.87
N LEU A 6 -68.40 -15.32 6.09
CA LEU A 6 -66.95 -15.54 6.06
C LEU A 6 -66.22 -14.34 5.42
N TYR A 7 -66.79 -13.76 4.35
CA TYR A 7 -66.27 -12.52 3.76
C TYR A 7 -66.37 -11.31 4.71
N LEU A 8 -67.44 -11.23 5.50
CA LEU A 8 -67.60 -10.16 6.51
C LEU A 8 -66.55 -10.27 7.63
N ILE A 9 -66.25 -11.49 8.09
CA ILE A 9 -65.21 -11.74 9.10
C ILE A 9 -63.83 -11.39 8.54
N ALA A 10 -63.50 -11.85 7.32
CA ALA A 10 -62.22 -11.54 6.67
C ALA A 10 -62.05 -10.03 6.42
N ALA A 11 -63.11 -9.33 6.02
CA ALA A 11 -63.09 -7.87 5.84
C ALA A 11 -62.90 -7.13 7.19
N ALA A 12 -63.52 -7.61 8.26
CA ALA A 12 -63.36 -7.05 9.60
C ALA A 12 -61.93 -7.25 10.14
N GLU A 13 -61.33 -8.42 9.92
CA GLU A 13 -59.93 -8.69 10.29
C GLU A 13 -58.95 -7.82 9.50
N LEU A 14 -59.17 -7.66 8.19
CA LEU A 14 -58.34 -6.79 7.36
C LEU A 14 -58.43 -5.33 7.82
N ALA A 15 -59.63 -4.85 8.14
CA ALA A 15 -59.84 -3.50 8.66
C ALA A 15 -59.15 -3.29 10.02
N ALA A 16 -59.21 -4.29 10.92
CA ALA A 16 -58.53 -4.23 12.22
C ALA A 16 -57.00 -4.16 12.05
N LEU A 17 -56.43 -4.95 11.12
CA LEU A 17 -55.00 -4.93 10.82
C LEU A 17 -54.57 -3.56 10.26
N LEU A 18 -55.37 -3.00 9.34
CA LEU A 18 -55.12 -1.70 8.74
C LEU A 18 -55.14 -0.57 9.79
N ILE A 19 -56.09 -0.61 10.72
CA ILE A 19 -56.15 0.31 11.87
C ILE A 19 -54.90 0.15 12.75
N GLY A 20 -54.47 -1.08 13.02
CA GLY A 20 -53.25 -1.37 13.78
C GLY A 20 -52.00 -0.75 13.15
N VAL A 21 -51.85 -0.89 11.82
CA VAL A 21 -50.76 -0.28 11.06
C VAL A 21 -50.83 1.25 11.10
N CYS A 22 -52.02 1.84 10.95
CA CYS A 22 -52.19 3.29 11.05
C CYS A 22 -51.80 3.82 12.44
N VAL A 23 -52.18 3.14 13.53
CA VAL A 23 -51.80 3.52 14.89
C VAL A 23 -50.28 3.40 15.08
N PHE A 24 -49.66 2.32 14.58
CA PHE A 24 -48.21 2.14 14.64
C PHE A 24 -47.45 3.27 13.90
N LEU A 25 -47.89 3.62 12.69
CA LEU A 25 -47.31 4.73 11.92
C LEU A 25 -47.46 6.08 12.64
N LEU A 26 -48.58 6.33 13.32
CA LEU A 26 -48.77 7.54 14.12
C LEU A 26 -47.82 7.60 15.33
N VAL A 27 -47.55 6.46 15.98
CA VAL A 27 -46.58 6.36 17.08
C VAL A 27 -45.16 6.61 16.59
N GLN A 28 -44.76 6.01 15.46
CA GLN A 28 -43.46 6.26 14.86
C GLN A 28 -43.28 7.71 14.39
N ASN A 29 -44.32 8.33 13.81
CA ASN A 29 -44.25 9.73 13.39
C ASN A 29 -44.06 10.68 14.61
N ARG A 30 -44.68 10.35 15.74
CA ARG A 30 -44.47 11.07 17.00
C ARG A 30 -43.05 10.90 17.56
N SER A 31 -42.43 9.72 17.44
CA SER A 31 -41.05 9.51 17.91
C SER A 31 -40.03 10.22 17.02
N LEU A 32 -40.24 10.21 15.69
CA LEU A 32 -39.43 10.97 14.73
C LEU A 32 -39.51 12.47 14.99
N SER A 33 -40.72 12.99 15.28
CA SER A 33 -40.89 14.41 15.65
C SER A 33 -40.11 14.80 16.91
N LYS A 34 -40.01 13.89 17.91
CA LYS A 34 -39.19 14.12 19.11
C LYS A 34 -37.69 14.12 18.80
N LEU A 35 -37.23 13.22 17.94
CA LEU A 35 -35.83 13.18 17.48
C LEU A 35 -35.45 14.44 16.73
N VAL A 36 -36.30 14.91 15.81
CA VAL A 36 -36.07 16.16 15.07
C VAL A 36 -36.00 17.37 16.01
N LYS A 37 -36.84 17.44 17.06
CA LYS A 37 -36.74 18.50 18.06
C LYS A 37 -35.40 18.48 18.80
N ARG A 38 -34.94 17.31 19.25
CA ARG A 38 -33.63 17.17 19.92
C ARG A 38 -32.46 17.54 19.01
N LEU A 39 -32.53 17.19 17.72
CA LEU A 39 -31.50 17.57 16.74
C LEU A 39 -31.49 19.08 16.49
N ARG A 40 -32.67 19.72 16.44
CA ARG A 40 -32.78 21.18 16.32
C ARG A 40 -32.25 21.90 17.56
N GLU A 41 -32.53 21.39 18.75
CA GLU A 41 -31.99 21.93 20.01
C GLU A 41 -30.45 21.85 20.04
N ARG A 42 -29.86 20.72 19.65
CA ARG A 42 -28.41 20.58 19.54
C ARG A 42 -27.78 21.46 18.47
N LEU A 43 -28.45 21.66 17.34
CA LEU A 43 -27.98 22.59 16.30
C LEU A 43 -28.02 24.04 16.80
N ALA A 44 -29.07 24.42 17.54
CA ALA A 44 -29.15 25.75 18.14
C ALA A 44 -28.04 25.96 19.18
N GLU A 45 -27.78 24.97 20.02
CA GLU A 45 -26.69 25.00 21.01
C GLU A 45 -25.32 25.13 20.33
N LEU A 46 -25.05 24.33 19.28
CA LEU A 46 -23.80 24.43 18.51
C LEU A 46 -23.63 25.77 17.77
N ILE A 47 -24.72 26.38 17.31
CA ILE A 47 -24.69 27.71 16.69
C ILE A 47 -24.38 28.79 17.74
N ASP A 48 -24.95 28.68 18.94
CA ASP A 48 -24.68 29.63 20.03
C ASP A 48 -23.23 29.49 20.53
N ASP A 49 -22.73 28.25 20.67
CA ASP A 49 -21.34 27.98 21.00
C ASP A 49 -20.36 28.55 19.96
N LEU A 50 -20.67 28.39 18.67
CA LEU A 50 -19.88 29.00 17.58
C LEU A 50 -19.93 30.53 17.64
N ARG A 51 -21.09 31.13 17.97
CA ARG A 51 -21.23 32.58 18.10
C ARG A 51 -20.43 33.12 19.28
N HIS A 52 -20.41 32.41 20.40
CA HIS A 52 -19.58 32.76 21.55
C HIS A 52 -18.09 32.59 21.24
N ALA A 53 -17.69 31.51 20.57
CA ALA A 53 -16.30 31.33 20.10
C ALA A 53 -15.86 32.44 19.14
N HIS A 54 -16.74 32.86 18.23
CA HIS A 54 -16.46 33.96 17.31
C HIS A 54 -16.35 35.32 18.04
N ALA A 55 -17.19 35.57 19.05
CA ALA A 55 -17.11 36.79 19.85
C ALA A 55 -15.81 36.84 20.68
N HIS A 56 -15.38 35.71 21.25
CA HIS A 56 -14.09 35.60 21.94
C HIS A 56 -12.90 35.75 20.98
N SER A 57 -12.99 35.20 19.76
CA SER A 57 -11.96 35.38 18.72
C SER A 57 -11.87 36.84 18.26
N LYS A 58 -13.02 37.50 18.05
CA LYS A 58 -13.07 38.89 17.60
C LYS A 58 -12.59 39.87 18.67
N ALA A 59 -12.92 39.64 19.94
CA ALA A 59 -12.38 40.42 21.06
C ALA A 59 -10.86 40.20 21.24
N ALA A 60 -10.34 39.02 20.91
CA ALA A 60 -8.90 38.76 20.89
C ALA A 60 -8.19 39.44 19.70
N GLU A 61 -8.84 39.54 18.54
CA GLU A 61 -8.34 40.27 17.36
C GLU A 61 -8.36 41.79 17.54
N GLU A 62 -9.40 42.35 18.16
CA GLU A 62 -9.49 43.80 18.42
C GLU A 62 -8.45 44.28 19.46
N SER A 63 -7.92 43.39 20.31
CA SER A 63 -6.78 43.70 21.20
C SER A 63 -5.40 43.57 20.53
N ALA A 64 -5.33 42.99 19.33
CA ALA A 64 -4.06 42.70 18.62
C ALA A 64 -3.69 43.75 17.55
N ALA A 65 -4.56 44.73 17.29
CA ALA A 65 -4.39 45.72 16.23
C ALA A 65 -3.30 46.78 16.49
N ASP A 66 -2.77 46.88 17.72
CA ASP A 66 -1.69 47.84 18.08
C ASP A 66 -0.29 47.19 18.20
N GLY A 67 -0.11 45.98 17.67
CA GLY A 67 1.18 45.30 17.64
C GLY A 67 2.03 45.73 16.45
N THR A 68 3.18 46.38 16.68
CA THR A 68 4.27 46.53 15.70
C THR A 68 4.50 45.20 14.98
N TYR A 69 4.65 45.18 13.65
CA TYR A 69 4.86 43.97 12.82
C TYR A 69 5.85 42.96 13.42
N ILE A 70 6.90 43.46 14.08
CA ILE A 70 7.90 42.69 14.83
C ILE A 70 7.27 41.83 15.95
N LYS A 71 6.31 42.37 16.71
CA LYS A 71 5.57 41.62 17.74
C LYS A 71 4.72 40.51 17.13
N HIS A 72 4.19 40.72 15.93
CA HIS A 72 3.47 39.70 15.19
C HIS A 72 4.42 38.58 14.73
N LEU A 73 5.59 38.93 14.18
CA LEU A 73 6.64 37.96 13.85
C LEU A 73 7.08 37.15 15.07
N ASP A 74 7.30 37.80 16.22
CA ASP A 74 7.67 37.13 17.47
C ASP A 74 6.62 36.13 17.94
N ARG A 75 5.33 36.50 17.83
CA ARG A 75 4.21 35.60 18.12
C ARG A 75 4.22 34.38 17.20
N HIS A 76 4.39 34.58 15.89
CA HIS A 76 4.44 33.48 14.92
C HIS A 76 5.66 32.59 15.09
N ILE A 77 6.81 33.17 15.45
CA ILE A 77 8.02 32.43 15.81
C ILE A 77 7.75 31.53 17.03
N ALA A 78 7.15 32.08 18.09
CA ALA A 78 6.82 31.31 19.30
C ALA A 78 5.80 30.19 19.03
N LEU A 79 4.77 30.47 18.23
CA LEU A 79 3.79 29.45 17.80
C LEU A 79 4.44 28.34 16.96
N THR A 80 5.33 28.70 16.05
CA THR A 80 6.04 27.73 15.20
C THR A 80 6.98 26.85 16.04
N LYS A 81 7.68 27.42 17.04
CA LYS A 81 8.46 26.64 18.02
C LYS A 81 7.58 25.70 18.84
N LYS A 82 6.40 26.14 19.28
CA LYS A 82 5.46 25.30 20.04
C LYS A 82 4.93 24.14 19.18
N HIS A 83 4.57 24.42 17.93
CA HIS A 83 4.12 23.42 16.97
C HIS A 83 5.22 22.39 16.66
N HIS A 84 6.45 22.84 16.42
CA HIS A 84 7.60 21.96 16.24
C HIS A 84 7.81 21.02 17.45
N LYS A 85 7.77 21.56 18.68
CA LYS A 85 7.87 20.75 19.91
C LYS A 85 6.75 19.71 20.07
N SER A 86 5.56 19.94 19.50
CA SER A 86 4.48 18.96 19.53
C SER A 86 4.66 17.81 18.55
N LEU A 87 5.56 17.96 17.56
CA LEU A 87 5.86 16.95 16.53
C LEU A 87 7.00 16.01 16.95
N GLU A 88 7.11 15.73 18.25
CA GLU A 88 8.17 15.00 18.97
C GLU A 88 9.46 15.82 19.22
N PRO A 89 10.06 15.74 20.43
CA PRO A 89 11.22 16.53 20.82
C PRO A 89 12.52 16.02 20.16
N GLY A 90 12.85 16.58 19.01
CA GLY A 90 14.17 16.43 18.36
C GLY A 90 15.21 17.43 18.87
N PRO A 91 16.40 17.48 18.22
CA PRO A 91 17.36 18.56 18.41
C PRO A 91 16.76 19.92 18.02
N GLU A 92 17.53 21.00 18.20
CA GLU A 92 17.11 22.37 17.94
C GLU A 92 16.42 22.52 16.57
N ILE A 93 15.31 23.28 16.51
CA ILE A 93 14.47 23.49 15.32
C ILE A 93 15.25 23.91 14.05
N VAL A 94 16.44 24.49 14.21
CA VAL A 94 17.33 24.90 13.11
C VAL A 94 18.01 23.70 12.42
N LEU A 95 18.26 22.62 13.16
CA LEU A 95 18.93 21.40 12.68
C LEU A 95 17.98 20.46 11.94
N ASP A 96 16.66 20.59 12.16
CA ASP A 96 15.62 19.78 11.52
C ASP A 96 15.33 20.19 10.07
N LEU A 97 16.23 20.95 9.43
CA LEU A 97 16.20 21.25 8.00
C LEU A 97 16.85 20.12 7.15
N ASP A 98 17.47 19.14 7.81
CA ASP A 98 18.10 17.97 7.21
C ASP A 98 17.06 17.09 6.47
N PRO A 99 17.34 16.59 5.24
CA PRO A 99 16.43 15.69 4.51
C PRO A 99 16.02 14.43 5.27
N ASP A 100 16.83 13.97 6.23
CA ASP A 100 16.52 12.79 7.06
C ASP A 100 15.45 13.07 8.13
N ALA A 101 15.13 14.33 8.42
CA ALA A 101 14.11 14.70 9.39
C ALA A 101 12.67 14.50 8.84
N PRO A 102 11.69 14.12 9.68
CA PRO A 102 10.31 13.92 9.26
C PRO A 102 9.73 15.16 8.56
N SER A 103 9.01 14.97 7.45
CA SER A 103 8.43 16.05 6.64
C SER A 103 7.68 17.12 7.46
N PRO A 104 6.84 16.77 8.46
CA PRO A 104 6.17 17.77 9.30
C PRO A 104 7.13 18.66 10.10
N ARG A 105 8.27 18.12 10.55
CA ARG A 105 9.30 18.88 11.29
C ARG A 105 10.10 19.78 10.37
N ARG A 106 10.47 19.30 9.17
CA ARG A 106 11.14 20.11 8.14
C ARG A 106 10.33 21.33 7.74
N VAL A 107 9.01 21.18 7.59
CA VAL A 107 8.11 22.30 7.29
C VAL A 107 8.09 23.33 8.43
N ALA A 108 8.05 22.87 9.69
CA ALA A 108 8.09 23.76 10.84
C ALA A 108 9.45 24.47 10.99
N ALA A 109 10.56 23.76 10.73
CA ALA A 109 11.92 24.29 10.72
C ALA A 109 12.12 25.36 9.62
N LEU A 110 11.66 25.08 8.39
CA LEU A 110 11.72 26.02 7.27
C LEU A 110 10.92 27.29 7.56
N ARG A 111 9.68 27.14 8.05
CA ARG A 111 8.86 28.28 8.44
C ARG A 111 9.52 29.10 9.54
N TYR A 112 10.13 28.45 10.53
CA TYR A 112 10.85 29.13 11.61
C TYR A 112 12.04 29.94 11.08
N MET A 113 12.85 29.37 10.17
CA MET A 113 13.99 30.05 9.57
C MET A 113 13.58 31.24 8.70
N LEU A 114 12.49 31.11 7.95
CA LEU A 114 11.95 32.20 7.13
C LEU A 114 11.47 33.36 8.00
N LEU A 115 10.72 33.08 9.07
CA LEU A 115 10.26 34.09 10.02
C LEU A 115 11.42 34.76 10.77
N LEU A 116 12.50 34.02 11.04
CA LEU A 116 13.70 34.57 11.66
C LEU A 116 14.46 35.49 10.69
N ALA A 117 14.62 35.09 9.43
CA ALA A 117 15.21 35.92 8.38
C ALA A 117 14.40 37.21 8.16
N GLU A 118 13.07 37.09 8.19
CA GLU A 118 12.17 38.24 8.08
C GLU A 118 12.25 39.17 9.29
N LYS A 119 12.35 38.61 10.51
CA LYS A 119 12.58 39.40 11.73
C LYS A 119 13.92 40.13 11.70
N GLU A 120 14.98 39.50 11.20
CA GLU A 120 16.30 40.13 11.06
C GLU A 120 16.32 41.21 9.96
N ALA A 121 15.51 41.04 8.90
CA ALA A 121 15.38 42.01 7.83
C ALA A 121 14.47 43.21 8.23
N CYS A 122 13.46 42.98 9.07
CA CYS A 122 12.60 44.02 9.62
C CYS A 122 13.26 44.73 10.80
N GLY A 123 14.08 45.74 10.49
CA GLY A 123 14.54 46.73 11.46
C GLY A 123 13.43 47.70 11.91
N THR A 124 13.81 48.75 12.63
CA THR A 124 12.88 49.67 13.31
C THR A 124 11.92 50.44 12.40
N GLU A 125 12.21 50.64 11.10
CA GLU A 125 11.30 51.38 10.21
C GLU A 125 11.20 50.87 8.76
N LYS A 126 12.18 50.13 8.23
CA LYS A 126 12.14 49.62 6.84
C LYS A 126 12.78 48.24 6.72
N THR A 127 12.19 47.38 5.90
CA THR A 127 12.72 46.05 5.58
C THR A 127 13.99 46.18 4.75
N ASN A 128 15.09 45.62 5.26
CA ASN A 128 16.36 45.58 4.54
C ASN A 128 16.41 44.38 3.60
N TRP A 129 15.99 44.60 2.35
CA TRP A 129 15.93 43.57 1.30
C TRP A 129 17.26 42.86 1.06
N LYS A 130 18.41 43.54 1.23
CA LYS A 130 19.74 42.93 1.06
C LYS A 130 20.08 41.91 2.14
N VAL A 131 19.57 42.11 3.36
CA VAL A 131 19.75 41.15 4.46
C VAL A 131 18.85 39.94 4.23
N LEU A 132 17.61 40.18 3.78
CA LEU A 132 16.67 39.11 3.44
C LEU A 132 17.19 38.25 2.29
N GLU A 133 17.69 38.87 1.21
CA GLU A 133 18.30 38.21 0.05
C GLU A 133 19.43 37.27 0.47
N ARG A 134 20.41 37.77 1.25
CA ARG A 134 21.52 36.94 1.76
C ARG A 134 21.03 35.76 2.61
N LYS A 135 20.01 35.95 3.44
CA LYS A 135 19.47 34.90 4.31
C LYS A 135 18.70 33.84 3.50
N TYR A 136 17.97 34.26 2.48
CA TYR A 136 17.31 33.34 1.56
C TYR A 136 18.31 32.60 0.67
N GLU A 137 19.36 33.27 0.20
CA GLU A 137 20.47 32.61 -0.49
C GLU A 137 21.14 31.56 0.40
N GLN A 138 21.35 31.84 1.70
CA GLN A 138 21.89 30.85 2.64
C GLN A 138 20.94 29.66 2.83
N LEU A 139 19.62 29.89 2.93
CA LEU A 139 18.63 28.81 3.06
C LEU A 139 18.53 27.96 1.78
N LEU A 140 18.56 28.60 0.62
CA LEU A 140 18.55 27.93 -0.67
C LEU A 140 19.86 27.17 -0.91
N ALA A 141 21.01 27.76 -0.54
CA ALA A 141 22.32 27.11 -0.61
C ALA A 141 22.42 25.91 0.34
N PHE A 142 21.84 25.97 1.54
CA PHE A 142 21.71 24.81 2.41
C PHE A 142 20.86 23.73 1.71
N ASN A 143 19.71 24.10 1.13
CA ASN A 143 18.87 23.15 0.41
C ASN A 143 19.52 22.61 -0.88
N THR A 144 20.48 23.31 -1.50
CA THR A 144 21.27 22.74 -2.61
C THR A 144 22.46 21.92 -2.13
N THR A 145 23.04 22.22 -0.97
CA THR A 145 24.13 21.45 -0.37
C THR A 145 23.63 20.11 0.21
N TYR A 146 22.38 20.08 0.68
CA TYR A 146 21.71 18.87 1.19
C TYR A 146 20.68 18.26 0.22
N GLY A 147 20.17 19.04 -0.74
CA GLY A 147 19.26 18.56 -1.80
C GLY A 147 19.96 18.24 -3.12
N SER A 148 21.23 18.60 -3.26
CA SER A 148 22.15 17.94 -4.18
C SER A 148 22.95 16.92 -3.35
N PRO A 149 23.02 15.65 -3.74
CA PRO A 149 23.81 14.64 -3.04
C PRO A 149 25.30 14.91 -3.26
N SER A 150 25.83 15.97 -2.66
CA SER A 150 27.27 16.25 -2.65
C SER A 150 27.92 15.41 -1.56
N GLY A 151 28.10 14.13 -1.88
CA GLY A 151 28.78 13.17 -1.03
C GLY A 151 28.88 11.74 -1.58
N ALA A 152 28.38 11.47 -2.79
CA ALA A 152 28.64 10.22 -3.47
C ALA A 152 28.83 10.50 -4.97
N GLU A 153 30.02 10.22 -5.49
CA GLU A 153 30.22 9.87 -6.90
C GLU A 153 29.58 8.50 -7.22
N SER A 154 28.36 8.27 -6.71
CA SER A 154 27.52 7.13 -7.04
C SER A 154 26.25 7.72 -7.64
N ASP A 155 26.21 7.65 -8.98
CA ASP A 155 25.00 7.38 -9.74
C ASP A 155 23.98 8.50 -9.99
N SER A 156 24.41 9.55 -10.67
CA SER A 156 23.52 10.33 -11.55
C SER A 156 22.75 9.41 -12.53
N SER A 157 23.38 8.32 -12.96
CA SER A 157 22.75 7.26 -13.77
C SER A 157 21.65 6.52 -13.02
N GLU A 158 21.81 6.18 -11.74
CA GLU A 158 20.78 5.46 -10.98
C GLU A 158 19.58 6.34 -10.65
N ILE A 159 19.78 7.64 -10.43
CA ILE A 159 18.66 8.56 -10.22
C ILE A 159 17.84 8.73 -11.50
N ASP A 160 18.50 8.78 -12.66
CA ASP A 160 17.82 8.85 -13.95
C ASP A 160 17.14 7.53 -14.30
N THR A 161 17.76 6.37 -14.02
CA THR A 161 17.09 5.06 -14.19
C THR A 161 15.91 4.91 -13.25
N LEU A 162 16.02 5.32 -11.98
CA LEU A 162 14.90 5.29 -11.03
C LEU A 162 13.74 6.19 -11.46
N ARG A 163 14.03 7.34 -12.11
CA ARG A 163 12.99 8.21 -12.68
C ARG A 163 12.33 7.57 -13.89
N GLU A 164 13.10 6.94 -14.78
CA GLU A 164 12.58 6.19 -15.92
C GLU A 164 11.72 5.00 -15.46
N GLU A 165 12.18 4.27 -14.44
CA GLU A 165 11.43 3.17 -13.81
C GLU A 165 10.14 3.65 -13.15
N LEU A 166 10.13 4.82 -12.51
CA LEU A 166 8.93 5.40 -11.91
C LEU A 166 7.91 5.80 -13.00
N VAL A 167 8.38 6.36 -14.11
CA VAL A 167 7.52 6.67 -15.27
C VAL A 167 6.99 5.38 -15.92
N ALA A 168 7.83 4.35 -16.06
CA ALA A 168 7.43 3.05 -16.57
C ALA A 168 6.41 2.37 -15.64
N ALA A 169 6.63 2.43 -14.32
CA ALA A 169 5.72 1.89 -13.32
C ALA A 169 4.38 2.63 -13.32
N LYS A 170 4.38 3.97 -13.44
CA LYS A 170 3.13 4.76 -13.57
C LYS A 170 2.36 4.40 -14.84
N LYS A 171 3.05 4.22 -15.97
CA LYS A 171 2.41 3.74 -17.21
C LYS A 171 1.83 2.34 -17.02
N ARG A 172 2.57 1.44 -16.35
CA ARG A 172 2.09 0.09 -16.04
C ARG A 172 0.86 0.11 -15.13
N ILE A 173 0.82 0.97 -14.11
CA ILE A 173 -0.33 1.14 -13.23
C ILE A 173 -1.54 1.64 -14.01
N ASN A 174 -1.39 2.68 -14.85
CA ASN A 174 -2.49 3.19 -15.66
C ASN A 174 -3.03 2.11 -16.62
N ASN A 175 -2.14 1.31 -17.21
CA ASN A 175 -2.54 0.19 -18.05
C ASN A 175 -3.27 -0.89 -17.25
N LEU A 176 -2.79 -1.23 -16.05
CA LEU A 176 -3.46 -2.20 -15.16
C LEU A 176 -4.85 -1.71 -14.71
N GLU A 177 -5.01 -0.41 -14.47
CA GLU A 177 -6.32 0.18 -14.15
C GLU A 177 -7.28 0.11 -15.34
N ARG A 178 -6.78 0.33 -16.57
CA ARG A 178 -7.57 0.12 -17.80
C ARG A 178 -7.95 -1.33 -18.00
N PHE A 179 -7.01 -2.27 -17.77
CA PHE A 179 -7.32 -3.70 -17.83
C PHE A 179 -8.35 -4.07 -16.77
N ARG A 180 -8.21 -3.59 -15.54
CA ARG A 180 -9.18 -3.82 -14.47
C ARG A 180 -10.58 -3.34 -14.87
N ALA A 181 -10.70 -2.15 -15.45
CA ALA A 181 -11.97 -1.64 -15.95
C ALA A 181 -12.53 -2.51 -17.10
N LEU A 182 -11.68 -2.96 -18.02
CA LEU A 182 -12.05 -3.88 -19.10
C LEU A 182 -12.48 -5.25 -18.58
N TYR A 183 -11.83 -5.78 -17.55
CA TYR A 183 -12.18 -7.06 -16.93
C TYR A 183 -13.54 -6.98 -16.25
N PHE A 184 -13.82 -5.91 -15.49
CA PHE A 184 -15.15 -5.73 -14.91
C PHE A 184 -16.25 -5.56 -15.97
N ASP A 185 -15.99 -4.80 -17.04
CA ASP A 185 -16.96 -4.68 -18.15
C ASP A 185 -17.15 -6.01 -18.89
N LEU A 186 -16.10 -6.83 -18.99
CA LEU A 186 -16.20 -8.18 -19.57
C LEU A 186 -16.97 -9.13 -18.67
N GLU A 187 -16.73 -9.08 -17.36
CA GLU A 187 -17.40 -9.91 -16.35
C GLU A 187 -18.89 -9.58 -16.26
N ASP A 188 -19.24 -8.29 -16.20
CA ASP A 188 -20.64 -7.83 -16.24
C ASP A 188 -21.34 -8.29 -17.52
N LYS A 189 -20.67 -8.20 -18.68
CA LYS A 189 -21.25 -8.64 -19.96
C LYS A 189 -21.30 -10.17 -20.10
N TRP A 190 -20.35 -10.88 -19.52
CA TRP A 190 -20.36 -12.33 -19.45
C TRP A 190 -21.51 -12.83 -18.58
N GLU A 191 -21.71 -12.26 -17.40
CA GLU A 191 -22.80 -12.62 -16.50
C GLU A 191 -24.15 -12.34 -17.15
N ASN A 192 -24.32 -11.16 -17.76
CA ASN A 192 -25.54 -10.85 -18.52
C ASN A 192 -25.77 -11.80 -19.71
N SER A 193 -24.71 -12.15 -20.45
CA SER A 193 -24.78 -13.11 -21.57
C SER A 193 -25.17 -14.50 -21.08
N ARG A 194 -24.57 -14.97 -19.98
CA ARG A 194 -24.86 -16.25 -19.33
C ARG A 194 -26.30 -16.32 -18.87
N ASP A 195 -26.77 -15.30 -18.16
CA ASP A 195 -28.13 -15.27 -17.63
C ASP A 195 -29.16 -15.24 -18.79
N THR A 196 -28.88 -14.49 -19.86
CA THR A 196 -29.73 -14.46 -21.06
C THR A 196 -29.70 -15.81 -21.80
N ALA A 197 -28.54 -16.45 -21.88
CA ALA A 197 -28.37 -17.76 -22.49
C ALA A 197 -29.08 -18.87 -21.69
N GLU A 198 -29.04 -18.82 -20.36
CA GLU A 198 -29.75 -19.74 -19.47
C GLU A 198 -31.27 -19.56 -19.58
N GLN A 199 -31.76 -18.32 -19.65
CA GLN A 199 -33.17 -18.03 -19.93
C GLN A 199 -33.62 -18.59 -21.28
N GLN A 200 -32.85 -18.34 -22.35
CA GLN A 200 -33.17 -18.85 -23.69
C GLN A 200 -33.09 -20.38 -23.76
N PHE A 201 -32.18 -21.01 -23.01
CA PHE A 201 -32.11 -22.46 -22.89
C PHE A 201 -33.33 -23.04 -22.18
N ASN A 202 -33.76 -22.42 -21.07
CA ASN A 202 -34.95 -22.83 -20.34
C ASN A 202 -36.22 -22.69 -21.20
N GLU A 203 -36.35 -21.59 -21.95
CA GLU A 203 -37.46 -21.38 -22.91
C GLU A 203 -37.41 -22.39 -24.08
N LEU A 204 -36.22 -22.72 -24.58
CA LEU A 204 -36.03 -23.79 -25.57
C LEU A 204 -36.41 -25.17 -25.03
N ALA A 205 -36.05 -25.47 -23.78
CA ALA A 205 -36.39 -26.73 -23.12
C ALA A 205 -37.91 -26.88 -22.92
N GLU A 206 -38.61 -25.77 -22.64
CA GLU A 206 -40.07 -25.72 -22.53
C GLU A 206 -40.75 -25.88 -23.91
N LEU A 207 -40.27 -25.15 -24.92
CA LEU A 207 -40.77 -25.23 -26.31
C LEU A 207 -40.42 -26.53 -27.03
N THR A 208 -39.40 -27.27 -26.60
CA THR A 208 -39.10 -28.61 -27.13
C THR A 208 -39.90 -29.70 -26.43
N ALA A 209 -40.37 -29.46 -25.21
CA ALA A 209 -41.37 -30.30 -24.55
C ALA A 209 -42.76 -30.15 -25.20
N GLU A 210 -43.07 -28.96 -25.74
CA GLU A 210 -44.26 -28.68 -26.56
C GLU A 210 -43.96 -28.91 -28.05
N LEU A 211 -44.26 -30.11 -28.55
CA LEU A 211 -43.83 -30.67 -29.85
C LEU A 211 -44.14 -29.88 -31.17
N GLU A 212 -44.67 -28.65 -31.12
CA GLU A 212 -45.06 -27.83 -32.28
C GLU A 212 -44.19 -26.56 -32.52
N GLY A 213 -43.19 -26.28 -31.67
CA GLY A 213 -42.47 -24.99 -31.64
C GLY A 213 -41.21 -24.81 -32.50
N ALA A 214 -41.05 -25.50 -33.64
CA ALA A 214 -39.78 -25.54 -34.40
C ALA A 214 -39.25 -24.15 -34.85
N SER A 215 -40.14 -23.19 -35.14
CA SER A 215 -39.74 -21.83 -35.54
C SER A 215 -39.32 -20.94 -34.37
N GLY A 216 -39.91 -21.15 -33.18
CA GLY A 216 -39.53 -20.46 -31.94
C GLY A 216 -38.16 -20.92 -31.44
N ALA A 217 -37.88 -22.21 -31.56
CA ALA A 217 -36.59 -22.80 -31.23
C ALA A 217 -35.45 -22.23 -32.11
N GLU A 218 -35.67 -22.04 -33.41
CA GLU A 218 -34.68 -21.47 -34.32
C GLU A 218 -34.38 -19.98 -34.01
N ALA A 219 -35.39 -19.22 -33.60
CA ALA A 219 -35.21 -17.82 -33.19
C ALA A 219 -34.40 -17.69 -31.89
N LEU A 220 -34.65 -18.55 -30.90
CA LEU A 220 -33.90 -18.59 -29.64
C LEU A 220 -32.46 -19.05 -29.84
N LEU A 221 -32.21 -20.05 -30.69
CA LEU A 221 -30.85 -20.47 -31.07
C LEU A 221 -30.05 -19.36 -31.76
N LYS A 222 -30.70 -18.57 -32.63
CA LYS A 222 -30.06 -17.38 -33.25
C LYS A 222 -29.76 -16.29 -32.22
N GLY A 223 -30.63 -16.10 -31.24
CA GLY A 223 -30.40 -15.20 -30.10
C GLY A 223 -29.18 -15.61 -29.27
N TYR A 224 -29.12 -16.90 -28.91
CA TYR A 224 -28.00 -17.49 -28.18
C TYR A 224 -26.69 -17.31 -28.95
N GLN A 225 -26.67 -17.64 -30.24
CA GLN A 225 -25.49 -17.49 -31.09
C GLN A 225 -24.99 -16.04 -31.18
N LYS A 226 -25.91 -15.08 -31.21
CA LYS A 226 -25.57 -13.65 -31.25
C LYS A 226 -24.90 -13.18 -29.97
N ASN A 227 -25.38 -13.61 -28.80
CA ASN A 227 -24.82 -13.24 -27.50
C ASN A 227 -23.37 -13.74 -27.35
N TYR A 228 -23.09 -14.96 -27.79
CA TYR A 228 -21.72 -15.51 -27.80
C TYR A 228 -20.80 -14.85 -28.83
N LEU A 229 -21.32 -14.45 -30.00
CA LEU A 229 -20.55 -13.69 -30.99
C LEU A 229 -20.17 -12.29 -30.48
N GLU A 230 -21.08 -11.63 -29.77
CA GLU A 230 -20.83 -10.31 -29.18
C GLU A 230 -19.76 -10.37 -28.08
N LEU A 231 -19.84 -11.40 -27.23
CA LEU A 231 -18.81 -11.68 -26.25
C LEU A 231 -17.45 -12.00 -26.91
N GLY A 232 -17.43 -12.81 -27.97
CA GLY A 232 -16.21 -13.12 -28.72
C GLY A 232 -15.51 -11.84 -29.24
N ARG A 233 -16.30 -10.89 -29.74
CA ARG A 233 -15.79 -9.57 -30.17
C ARG A 233 -15.22 -8.72 -29.04
N LEU A 234 -15.80 -8.79 -27.84
CA LEU A 234 -15.30 -8.05 -26.68
C LEU A 234 -13.96 -8.62 -26.19
N ILE A 235 -13.82 -9.95 -26.24
CA ILE A 235 -12.56 -10.64 -25.95
C ILE A 235 -11.48 -10.26 -26.98
N GLU A 236 -11.83 -10.18 -28.28
CA GLU A 236 -10.91 -9.68 -29.33
C GLU A 236 -10.44 -8.25 -29.05
N ASN A 237 -11.38 -7.34 -28.73
CA ASN A 237 -11.05 -5.93 -28.50
C ASN A 237 -10.28 -5.66 -27.20
N GLY A 238 -10.51 -6.46 -26.15
CA GLY A 238 -9.79 -6.33 -24.87
C GLY A 238 -8.31 -6.74 -24.96
N VAL A 239 -7.95 -7.53 -25.97
CA VAL A 239 -6.61 -8.12 -26.14
C VAL A 239 -5.71 -7.29 -27.05
N ASP A 240 -6.24 -6.51 -27.98
CA ASP A 240 -5.41 -5.61 -28.80
C ASP A 240 -4.70 -4.52 -27.97
N GLY A 241 -5.20 -4.22 -26.76
CA GLY A 241 -4.49 -3.42 -25.77
C GLY A 241 -3.25 -4.10 -25.15
N ALA A 242 -3.10 -5.42 -25.27
CA ALA A 242 -1.95 -6.18 -24.77
C ALA A 242 -0.72 -6.10 -25.71
N SER A 243 -0.90 -5.74 -26.98
CA SER A 243 0.21 -5.57 -27.94
C SER A 243 1.04 -4.28 -27.71
N LEU A 244 0.62 -3.39 -26.81
CA LEU A 244 1.39 -2.22 -26.38
C LEU A 244 2.42 -2.53 -25.27
N MET A 245 2.43 -3.75 -24.75
CA MET A 245 3.40 -4.21 -23.75
C MET A 245 4.60 -4.85 -24.45
N GLY A 246 5.46 -3.99 -25.02
CA GLY A 246 6.79 -4.38 -25.45
C GLY A 246 7.63 -4.86 -24.26
N GLU A 247 8.28 -6.01 -24.51
CA GLU A 247 9.47 -6.56 -23.84
C GLU A 247 9.32 -7.11 -22.42
N ARG A 248 9.58 -8.43 -22.32
CA ARG A 248 9.62 -9.30 -21.12
C ARG A 248 8.26 -9.70 -20.54
N ARG A 249 7.45 -10.39 -21.34
CA ARG A 249 6.55 -11.44 -20.82
C ARG A 249 7.18 -12.79 -21.16
N THR A 250 7.22 -13.69 -20.19
CA THR A 250 7.66 -15.07 -20.35
C THR A 250 6.86 -15.74 -21.47
N ASP A 251 7.55 -16.24 -22.49
CA ASP A 251 6.97 -16.80 -23.72
C ASP A 251 6.00 -17.97 -23.47
N SER A 252 6.05 -18.60 -22.30
CA SER A 252 5.20 -19.74 -21.91
C SER A 252 3.71 -19.37 -21.93
N ASN A 253 3.29 -18.31 -21.22
CA ASN A 253 1.88 -17.97 -21.03
C ASN A 253 1.26 -17.42 -22.33
N ALA A 254 2.06 -16.76 -23.17
CA ALA A 254 1.59 -16.29 -24.47
C ALA A 254 1.34 -17.45 -25.45
N SER A 255 2.17 -18.50 -25.38
CA SER A 255 2.02 -19.69 -26.21
C SER A 255 0.77 -20.51 -25.84
N GLU A 256 0.45 -20.62 -24.55
CA GLU A 256 -0.74 -21.32 -24.06
C GLU A 256 -2.03 -20.58 -24.42
N VAL A 257 -2.05 -19.25 -24.28
CA VAL A 257 -3.17 -18.43 -24.73
C VAL A 257 -3.33 -18.51 -26.26
N SER A 258 -2.24 -18.58 -27.02
CA SER A 258 -2.31 -18.81 -28.47
C SER A 258 -2.85 -20.20 -28.80
N HIS A 259 -2.55 -21.21 -27.99
CA HIS A 259 -3.07 -22.56 -28.16
C HIS A 259 -4.58 -22.61 -27.89
N LEU A 260 -5.06 -21.98 -26.82
CA LEU A 260 -6.49 -21.85 -26.52
C LEU A 260 -7.24 -21.14 -27.66
N ARG A 261 -6.65 -20.11 -28.28
CA ARG A 261 -7.22 -19.42 -29.45
C ARG A 261 -7.30 -20.30 -30.69
N ALA A 262 -6.25 -21.04 -30.99
CA ALA A 262 -6.23 -21.96 -32.13
C ALA A 262 -7.29 -23.06 -31.99
N VAL A 263 -7.46 -23.59 -30.78
CA VAL A 263 -8.47 -24.60 -30.47
C VAL A 263 -9.88 -24.01 -30.52
N ALA A 264 -10.10 -22.81 -29.99
CA ALA A 264 -11.40 -22.13 -30.07
C ALA A 264 -11.82 -21.82 -31.52
N ALA A 265 -10.89 -21.35 -32.35
CA ALA A 265 -11.15 -21.08 -33.76
C ALA A 265 -11.49 -22.36 -34.56
N ASP A 266 -10.79 -23.47 -34.27
CA ASP A 266 -11.07 -24.77 -34.91
C ASP A 266 -12.45 -25.32 -34.46
N GLN A 267 -12.80 -25.16 -33.18
CA GLN A 267 -14.13 -25.52 -32.66
C GLN A 267 -15.26 -24.72 -33.35
N HIS A 268 -15.09 -23.41 -33.54
CA HIS A 268 -16.06 -22.59 -34.26
C HIS A 268 -16.22 -23.02 -35.73
N ARG A 269 -15.13 -23.44 -36.37
CA ARG A 269 -15.17 -23.98 -37.73
C ARG A 269 -16.00 -25.25 -37.81
N ILE A 270 -15.79 -26.17 -36.86
CA ILE A 270 -16.49 -27.46 -36.82
C ILE A 270 -17.98 -27.25 -36.51
N ILE A 271 -18.33 -26.34 -35.60
CA ILE A 271 -19.73 -25.98 -35.30
C ILE A 271 -20.41 -25.41 -36.55
N ASN A 272 -19.76 -24.51 -37.27
CA ASN A 272 -20.32 -23.95 -38.51
C ASN A 272 -20.51 -25.03 -39.59
N GLU A 273 -19.59 -25.99 -39.68
CA GLU A 273 -19.68 -27.11 -40.62
C GLU A 273 -20.83 -28.06 -40.28
N LEU A 274 -21.05 -28.32 -38.98
CA LEU A 274 -22.17 -29.14 -38.49
C LEU A 274 -23.52 -28.42 -38.62
N GLN A 275 -23.58 -27.11 -38.37
CA GLN A 275 -24.78 -26.30 -38.61
C GLN A 275 -25.16 -26.32 -40.10
N ARG A 276 -24.16 -26.22 -40.99
CA ARG A 276 -24.40 -26.34 -42.44
C ARG A 276 -24.93 -27.73 -42.81
N LYS A 277 -24.34 -28.79 -42.24
CA LYS A 277 -24.83 -30.17 -42.43
C LYS A 277 -26.24 -30.38 -41.90
N LEU A 278 -26.60 -29.72 -40.80
CA LEU A 278 -27.95 -29.79 -40.22
C LEU A 278 -28.98 -29.07 -41.10
N GLN A 279 -28.61 -27.95 -41.74
CA GLN A 279 -29.44 -27.26 -42.72
C GLN A 279 -29.60 -28.05 -44.04
N GLU A 280 -28.59 -28.83 -44.43
CA GLU A 280 -28.60 -29.65 -45.65
C GLU A 280 -29.27 -31.03 -45.45
N ALA A 281 -29.45 -31.49 -44.21
CA ALA A 281 -30.03 -32.79 -43.89
C ALA A 281 -31.55 -32.80 -44.16
N LYS A 282 -32.00 -33.73 -45.01
CA LYS A 282 -33.41 -33.84 -45.44
C LYS A 282 -34.15 -35.03 -44.82
N THR A 283 -33.44 -35.95 -44.16
CA THR A 283 -34.02 -37.15 -43.55
C THR A 283 -33.87 -37.13 -42.04
N VAL A 284 -34.84 -37.74 -41.35
CA VAL A 284 -34.93 -37.77 -39.89
C VAL A 284 -33.76 -38.56 -39.27
N GLU A 285 -33.29 -39.65 -39.89
CA GLU A 285 -32.08 -40.34 -39.41
C GLU A 285 -30.82 -39.48 -39.52
N GLN A 286 -30.67 -38.67 -40.56
CA GLN A 286 -29.51 -37.79 -40.72
C GLN A 286 -29.52 -36.65 -39.70
N THR A 287 -30.69 -36.09 -39.40
CA THR A 287 -30.82 -35.08 -38.35
C THR A 287 -30.52 -35.67 -36.97
N GLN A 288 -31.01 -36.87 -36.66
CA GLN A 288 -30.71 -37.55 -35.39
C GLN A 288 -29.20 -37.82 -35.23
N GLN A 289 -28.52 -38.23 -36.31
CA GLN A 289 -27.08 -38.49 -36.28
C GLN A 289 -26.27 -37.19 -36.06
N ILE A 290 -26.67 -36.08 -36.70
CA ILE A 290 -26.01 -34.78 -36.52
C ILE A 290 -26.28 -34.21 -35.11
N VAL A 291 -27.47 -34.43 -34.55
CA VAL A 291 -27.79 -34.03 -33.17
C VAL A 291 -26.92 -34.79 -32.16
N ASN A 292 -26.70 -36.09 -32.37
CA ASN A 292 -25.79 -36.88 -31.53
C ASN A 292 -24.33 -36.41 -31.65
N ASP A 293 -23.87 -36.04 -32.86
CA ASP A 293 -22.54 -35.47 -33.07
C ASP A 293 -22.40 -34.09 -32.40
N LEU A 294 -23.45 -33.25 -32.47
CA LEU A 294 -23.53 -31.97 -31.76
C LEU A 294 -23.47 -32.15 -30.25
N GLN A 295 -24.20 -33.11 -29.71
CA GLN A 295 -24.18 -33.43 -28.28
C GLN A 295 -22.79 -33.91 -27.83
N GLY A 296 -22.11 -34.72 -28.65
CA GLY A 296 -20.75 -35.16 -28.38
C GLY A 296 -19.73 -34.01 -28.43
N GLN A 297 -19.91 -33.04 -29.32
CA GLN A 297 -19.06 -31.84 -29.36
C GLN A 297 -19.34 -30.88 -28.21
N LEU A 298 -20.60 -30.70 -27.84
CA LEU A 298 -20.99 -29.90 -26.68
C LEU A 298 -20.35 -30.47 -25.39
N GLN A 299 -20.36 -31.79 -25.24
CA GLN A 299 -19.75 -32.44 -24.07
C GLN A 299 -18.22 -32.28 -24.04
N LYS A 300 -17.56 -32.28 -25.21
CA LYS A 300 -16.13 -31.93 -25.32
C LYS A 300 -15.88 -30.46 -24.97
N GLN A 301 -16.77 -29.57 -25.39
CA GLN A 301 -16.67 -28.15 -25.09
C GLN A 301 -16.84 -27.85 -23.59
N ILE A 302 -17.78 -28.53 -22.93
CA ILE A 302 -17.96 -28.45 -21.47
C ILE A 302 -16.68 -28.87 -20.74
N ARG A 303 -16.07 -30.00 -21.15
CA ARG A 303 -14.80 -30.45 -20.55
C ARG A 303 -13.67 -29.45 -20.80
N PHE A 304 -13.59 -28.88 -22.00
CA PHE A 304 -12.58 -27.88 -22.33
C PHE A 304 -12.75 -26.60 -21.50
N VAL A 305 -13.99 -26.15 -21.28
CA VAL A 305 -14.27 -24.99 -20.42
C VAL A 305 -13.82 -25.27 -18.99
N GLN A 306 -14.11 -26.46 -18.45
CA GLN A 306 -13.65 -26.87 -17.12
C GLN A 306 -12.11 -26.93 -17.02
N GLU A 307 -11.43 -27.44 -18.04
CA GLU A 307 -9.96 -27.45 -18.11
C GLU A 307 -9.39 -26.03 -18.19
N SER A 308 -10.05 -25.13 -18.95
CA SER A 308 -9.65 -23.73 -19.04
C SER A 308 -9.88 -22.96 -17.72
N GLU A 309 -10.96 -23.24 -17.01
CA GLU A 309 -11.24 -22.68 -15.68
C GLU A 309 -10.18 -23.12 -14.66
N THR A 310 -9.78 -24.39 -14.70
CA THR A 310 -8.69 -24.92 -13.86
C THR A 310 -7.35 -24.24 -14.18
N CYS A 311 -7.06 -24.02 -15.47
CA CYS A 311 -5.85 -23.32 -15.90
C CYS A 311 -5.86 -21.84 -15.45
N ILE A 312 -7.00 -21.16 -15.56
CA ILE A 312 -7.15 -19.78 -15.09
C ILE A 312 -6.94 -19.71 -13.58
N GLN A 313 -7.52 -20.63 -12.81
CA GLN A 313 -7.30 -20.71 -11.35
C GLN A 313 -5.82 -20.89 -11.00
N LEU A 314 -5.10 -21.75 -11.72
CA LEU A 314 -3.65 -21.92 -11.53
C LEU A 314 -2.88 -20.62 -11.83
N LEU A 315 -3.24 -19.91 -12.89
CA LEU A 315 -2.63 -18.61 -13.22
C LEU A 315 -2.95 -17.53 -12.18
N GLU A 316 -4.15 -17.52 -11.61
CA GLU A 316 -4.53 -16.64 -10.52
C GLU A 316 -3.75 -16.94 -9.24
N ASP A 317 -3.54 -18.22 -8.91
CA ASP A 317 -2.74 -18.66 -7.78
C ASP A 317 -1.26 -18.29 -7.95
N GLU A 318 -0.71 -18.44 -9.15
CA GLU A 318 0.65 -17.98 -9.49
C GLU A 318 0.76 -16.46 -9.35
N LEU A 319 -0.22 -15.70 -9.84
CA LEU A 319 -0.26 -14.24 -9.71
C LEU A 319 -0.34 -13.81 -8.24
N ASN A 320 -1.16 -14.48 -7.43
CA ASN A 320 -1.26 -14.25 -6.00
C ASN A 320 0.05 -14.54 -5.28
N THR A 321 0.75 -15.61 -5.68
CA THR A 321 2.06 -15.97 -5.13
C THR A 321 3.11 -14.92 -5.48
N ALA A 322 3.18 -14.48 -6.75
CA ALA A 322 4.07 -13.42 -7.18
C ALA A 322 3.79 -12.08 -6.47
N ASN A 323 2.53 -11.75 -6.20
CA ASN A 323 2.16 -10.57 -5.43
C ASN A 323 2.63 -10.67 -3.97
N LYS A 324 2.48 -11.83 -3.31
CA LYS A 324 3.00 -12.07 -1.96
C LYS A 324 4.53 -11.92 -1.92
N GLU A 325 5.24 -12.45 -2.90
CA GLU A 325 6.70 -12.26 -3.00
C GLU A 325 7.07 -10.77 -3.15
N ASN A 326 6.29 -10.02 -3.93
CA ASN A 326 6.49 -8.58 -4.09
C ASN A 326 6.27 -7.81 -2.78
N GLU A 327 5.26 -8.16 -2.00
CA GLU A 327 5.03 -7.60 -0.67
C GLU A 327 6.16 -7.96 0.31
N GLN A 328 6.64 -9.21 0.28
CA GLN A 328 7.80 -9.62 1.07
C GLN A 328 9.05 -8.81 0.68
N LEU A 329 9.32 -8.62 -0.62
CA LEU A 329 10.44 -7.80 -1.08
C LEU A 329 10.29 -6.33 -0.65
N LYS A 330 9.09 -5.76 -0.72
CA LYS A 330 8.81 -4.41 -0.20
C LYS A 330 9.07 -4.30 1.30
N SER A 331 8.67 -5.31 2.08
CA SER A 331 8.96 -5.35 3.52
C SER A 331 10.45 -5.51 3.84
N ARG A 332 11.19 -6.27 3.03
CA ARG A 332 12.66 -6.35 3.16
C ARG A 332 13.31 -5.03 2.78
N LEU A 333 12.82 -4.36 1.75
CA LEU A 333 13.29 -3.04 1.33
C LEU A 333 13.07 -1.99 2.43
N SER A 334 11.93 -2.03 3.14
CA SER A 334 11.69 -1.11 4.26
C SER A 334 12.57 -1.36 5.49
N GLN A 335 13.21 -2.53 5.60
CA GLN A 335 14.20 -2.83 6.65
C GLN A 335 15.61 -2.35 6.30
N VAL A 336 15.91 -2.05 5.03
CA VAL A 336 17.23 -1.58 4.57
C VAL A 336 17.69 -0.30 5.29
N PRO A 337 16.84 0.73 5.54
CA PRO A 337 17.24 1.91 6.31
C PRO A 337 17.68 1.56 7.74
N ASN A 338 17.02 0.60 8.39
CA ASN A 338 17.37 0.19 9.75
C ASN A 338 18.71 -0.57 9.77
N LEU A 339 18.93 -1.46 8.79
CA LEU A 339 20.23 -2.13 8.61
C LEU A 339 21.36 -1.13 8.32
N LYS A 340 21.08 -0.09 7.53
CA LYS A 340 22.04 1.00 7.27
C LYS A 340 22.37 1.78 8.54
N LEU A 341 21.39 2.00 9.41
CA LEU A 341 21.55 2.66 10.70
C LEU A 341 22.40 1.82 11.66
N GLN A 342 22.12 0.51 11.75
CA GLN A 342 22.93 -0.44 12.52
C GLN A 342 24.37 -0.53 12.00
N MET A 343 24.57 -0.53 10.67
CA MET A 343 25.91 -0.48 10.07
C MET A 343 26.67 0.81 10.41
N LYS A 344 25.97 1.95 10.45
CA LYS A 344 26.56 3.23 10.89
C LYS A 344 26.95 3.17 12.36
N GLU A 345 26.07 2.67 13.23
CA GLU A 345 26.35 2.51 14.66
C GLU A 345 27.54 1.57 14.92
N LEU A 346 27.62 0.44 14.20
CA LEU A 346 28.75 -0.47 14.29
C LEU A 346 30.05 0.17 13.80
N ARG A 347 29.99 0.98 12.74
CA ARG A 347 31.15 1.74 12.26
C ARG A 347 31.61 2.78 13.28
N ASP A 348 30.68 3.52 13.90
CA ASP A 348 31.00 4.51 14.92
C ASP A 348 31.62 3.84 16.16
N LYS A 349 31.09 2.68 16.59
CA LYS A 349 31.69 1.86 17.65
C LYS A 349 33.09 1.37 17.28
N ASN A 350 33.30 0.94 16.04
CA ASN A 350 34.62 0.51 15.57
C ASN A 350 35.64 1.66 15.61
N ASN A 351 35.24 2.86 15.16
CA ASN A 351 36.07 4.06 15.26
C ASN A 351 36.39 4.41 16.73
N GLU A 352 35.42 4.29 17.63
CA GLU A 352 35.64 4.50 19.07
C GLU A 352 36.66 3.50 19.63
N TYR A 353 36.57 2.22 19.24
CA TYR A 353 37.55 1.20 19.62
C TYR A 353 38.93 1.49 19.04
N GLU A 354 39.04 1.96 17.80
CA GLU A 354 40.32 2.36 17.20
C GLU A 354 40.95 3.54 17.95
N ILE A 355 40.16 4.55 18.34
CA ILE A 355 40.64 5.66 19.17
C ILE A 355 41.10 5.16 20.55
N LYS A 356 40.34 4.28 21.19
CA LYS A 356 40.74 3.65 22.47
C LYS A 356 42.03 2.85 22.32
N LEU A 357 42.19 2.14 21.21
CA LEU A 357 43.39 1.33 20.95
C LEU A 357 44.61 2.23 20.71
N HIS A 358 44.45 3.31 19.94
CA HIS A 358 45.51 4.30 19.73
C HIS A 358 45.89 5.01 21.03
N THR A 359 44.92 5.43 21.84
CA THR A 359 45.21 6.05 23.16
C THR A 359 45.93 5.09 24.09
N LEU A 360 45.49 3.83 24.18
CA LEU A 360 46.21 2.80 24.92
C LEU A 360 47.62 2.55 24.38
N GLN A 361 47.83 2.55 23.06
CA GLN A 361 49.15 2.43 22.46
C GLN A 361 50.06 3.60 22.84
N VAL A 362 49.56 4.83 22.77
CA VAL A 362 50.30 6.04 23.16
C VAL A 362 50.62 6.00 24.66
N ASP A 363 49.66 5.62 25.50
CA ASP A 363 49.88 5.49 26.94
C ASP A 363 50.89 4.38 27.26
N ASN A 364 50.83 3.25 26.57
CA ASN A 364 51.81 2.16 26.73
C ASN A 364 53.20 2.61 26.26
N HIS A 365 53.28 3.35 25.16
CA HIS A 365 54.53 3.96 24.70
C HIS A 365 55.07 4.97 25.72
N ARG A 366 54.21 5.82 26.28
CA ARG A 366 54.56 6.79 27.33
C ARG A 366 54.98 6.12 28.62
N LEU A 367 54.33 5.03 29.01
CA LEU A 367 54.69 4.22 30.18
C LEU A 367 56.00 3.47 29.94
N ASN A 368 56.25 2.95 28.74
CA ASN A 368 57.53 2.35 28.38
C ASN A 368 58.67 3.38 28.27
N ALA A 369 58.37 4.62 27.89
CA ALA A 369 59.33 5.73 27.91
C ALA A 369 59.56 6.30 29.32
N ARG A 370 58.55 6.23 30.21
CA ARG A 370 58.66 6.60 31.63
C ARG A 370 59.23 5.50 32.51
N LYS A 371 59.25 4.24 32.04
CA LYS A 371 60.20 3.29 32.60
C LYS A 371 61.57 3.92 32.39
N PRO A 372 62.33 4.20 33.46
CA PRO A 372 63.69 4.65 33.25
C PRO A 372 64.37 3.61 32.34
N PRO A 373 65.30 4.00 31.43
CA PRO A 373 66.26 3.03 30.93
C PRO A 373 66.79 2.32 32.17
N ALA A 374 67.06 1.01 32.10
CA ALA A 374 67.69 0.29 33.19
C ALA A 374 69.10 0.89 33.44
N THR A 375 69.17 2.08 34.03
CA THR A 375 70.34 2.72 34.59
C THR A 375 70.54 2.06 35.92
N GLY A 376 71.28 0.95 35.89
CA GLY A 376 72.28 0.65 36.90
C GLY A 376 71.86 0.72 38.36
N ALA A 377 70.71 0.16 38.73
CA ALA A 377 70.49 -0.31 40.09
C ALA A 377 70.64 -1.83 40.08
N ASN A 378 71.89 -2.27 40.30
CA ASN A 378 72.30 -3.60 40.74
C ASN A 378 71.58 -4.78 40.06
N GLY A 379 72.14 -5.27 38.94
CA GLY A 379 71.80 -6.61 38.44
C GLY A 379 71.97 -7.70 39.53
N GLU A 380 72.82 -7.45 40.53
CA GLU A 380 72.92 -8.26 41.74
C GLU A 380 71.74 -8.11 42.72
N GLU A 381 71.13 -6.93 42.88
CA GLU A 381 69.92 -6.79 43.72
C GLU A 381 68.70 -7.37 43.00
N VAL A 382 68.59 -7.23 41.68
CA VAL A 382 67.51 -7.88 40.92
C VAL A 382 67.68 -9.40 40.92
N GLN A 383 68.93 -9.91 40.85
CA GLN A 383 69.18 -11.35 41.02
C GLN A 383 68.97 -11.82 42.46
N ARG A 384 69.36 -11.04 43.48
CA ARG A 384 69.08 -11.35 44.90
C ARG A 384 67.60 -11.37 45.19
N LEU A 385 66.85 -10.36 44.75
CA LEU A 385 65.40 -10.29 44.92
C LEU A 385 64.70 -11.41 44.15
N LYS A 386 65.16 -11.76 42.93
CA LYS A 386 64.65 -12.94 42.22
C LYS A 386 64.92 -14.25 42.96
N LYS A 387 66.09 -14.36 43.59
CA LYS A 387 66.45 -15.54 44.38
C LYS A 387 65.67 -15.61 45.69
N GLU A 388 65.47 -14.48 46.37
CA GLU A 388 64.60 -14.38 47.54
C GLU A 388 63.14 -14.67 47.20
N ILE A 389 62.66 -14.24 46.03
CA ILE A 389 61.31 -14.59 45.55
C ILE A 389 61.22 -16.09 45.27
N SER A 390 62.19 -16.71 44.60
CA SER A 390 62.17 -18.16 44.40
C SER A 390 62.28 -18.95 45.71
N ASP A 391 63.08 -18.44 46.66
CA ASP A 391 63.25 -19.04 47.98
C ASP A 391 61.97 -18.89 48.83
N LEU A 392 61.21 -17.79 48.65
CA LEU A 392 59.90 -17.61 49.27
C LEU A 392 58.82 -18.47 48.61
N GLU A 393 58.82 -18.59 47.28
CA GLU A 393 57.90 -19.48 46.54
C GLU A 393 58.11 -20.95 46.92
N THR A 394 59.36 -21.40 47.05
CA THR A 394 59.67 -22.76 47.54
C THR A 394 59.26 -22.95 48.99
N LYS A 395 59.52 -21.99 49.88
CA LYS A 395 59.01 -22.04 51.26
C LYS A 395 57.48 -22.04 51.33
N TYR A 396 56.80 -21.32 50.43
CA TYR A 396 55.35 -21.30 50.35
C TYR A 396 54.81 -22.64 49.87
N ALA A 397 55.44 -23.24 48.85
CA ALA A 397 55.12 -24.58 48.36
C ALA A 397 55.35 -25.66 49.43
N GLU A 398 56.46 -25.59 50.17
CA GLU A 398 56.72 -26.48 51.32
C GLU A 398 55.71 -26.27 52.46
N LEU A 399 55.27 -25.03 52.70
CA LEU A 399 54.24 -24.75 53.69
C LEU A 399 52.89 -25.30 53.23
N GLU A 400 52.57 -25.15 51.94
CA GLU A 400 51.35 -25.64 51.32
C GLU A 400 51.32 -27.17 51.34
N GLU A 401 52.44 -27.84 51.06
CA GLU A 401 52.62 -29.28 51.17
C GLU A 401 52.50 -29.77 52.63
N LYS A 402 53.12 -29.07 53.60
CA LYS A 402 52.95 -29.37 55.04
C LYS A 402 51.52 -29.12 55.52
N PHE A 403 50.83 -28.11 55.00
CA PHE A 403 49.42 -27.85 55.29
C PHE A 403 48.51 -28.92 54.67
N LEU A 404 48.89 -29.47 53.52
CA LEU A 404 48.23 -30.62 52.89
C LEU A 404 48.44 -31.90 53.70
N ASP A 405 49.66 -32.18 54.17
CA ASP A 405 49.98 -33.33 55.03
C ASP A 405 49.34 -33.26 56.42
N LEU A 406 49.08 -32.06 56.95
CA LEU A 406 48.33 -31.87 58.22
C LEU A 406 46.81 -31.98 58.05
N LYS A 407 46.31 -32.00 56.81
CA LYS A 407 44.88 -32.04 56.47
C LYS A 407 44.41 -33.42 55.97
N ILE A 408 45.34 -34.35 55.75
CA ILE A 408 45.12 -35.81 55.61
C ILE A 408 45.35 -36.45 56.98
#